data_AF-A0A933AN75-F1
#
_entry.id   AF-A0A933AN75-F1
#
_cell.length_a   1.000
_cell.length_b   1.000
_cell.length_c   1.000
_cell.angle_alpha   90.00
_cell.angle_beta   90.00
_cell.angle_gamma   90.00
#
_symmetry.space_group_name_H-M   'P 1'
#
loop_
_entity.id
_entity.type
_entity.pdbx_description
1 polymer ?
#
loop_
_entity_poly.entity_id
_entity_poly.type
_entity_poly.pdbx_seq_one_letter_code
_entity_poly.pdbx_strand_id
1 'polypeptide(L)'
;MTFSTLLPLSALLLVVAFFWLRVEPKHRAVANWLLLYPVALFLFIYAWFFSQWLTVGASVAVAAIIVGVWWFVYGSYLPSPTSDNISVWGQEAKKPAVVAAEAQAEVEQLKKEKEELEKELGKLKEEKEKKDTG
;
A
#
# COMPACT_ATOMS: atom_id res chain seq x y z
N MET A 1 -35.90 -20.77 -17.43
CA MET A 1 -34.86 -19.88 -18.01
C MET A 1 -34.02 -19.14 -16.97
N THR A 2 -34.47 -18.99 -15.71
CA THR A 2 -33.75 -18.25 -14.64
C THR A 2 -32.42 -18.85 -14.21
N PHE A 3 -32.27 -20.19 -14.23
CA PHE A 3 -31.01 -20.85 -13.87
C PHE A 3 -29.86 -20.55 -14.86
N SER A 4 -30.18 -20.35 -16.14
CA SER A 4 -29.17 -20.12 -17.17
C SER A 4 -28.48 -18.75 -17.03
N THR A 5 -29.16 -17.75 -16.43
CA THR A 5 -28.61 -16.41 -16.20
C THR A 5 -28.05 -16.25 -14.79
N LEU A 6 -28.55 -17.01 -13.82
CA LEU A 6 -28.09 -16.96 -12.43
C LEU A 6 -26.64 -17.42 -12.27
N LEU A 7 -26.25 -18.52 -12.92
CA LEU A 7 -24.88 -19.04 -12.88
C LEU A 7 -23.83 -18.06 -13.44
N PRO A 8 -23.97 -17.53 -14.67
CA PRO A 8 -22.97 -16.58 -15.19
C PRO A 8 -22.97 -15.26 -14.41
N LEU A 9 -24.13 -14.79 -13.93
CA LEU A 9 -24.21 -13.54 -13.16
C LEU A 9 -23.53 -13.69 -11.79
N SER A 10 -23.78 -14.80 -11.09
CA SER A 10 -23.09 -15.10 -9.82
C SER A 10 -21.59 -15.31 -10.02
N ALA A 11 -21.16 -16.02 -11.08
CA ALA A 11 -19.75 -16.17 -11.40
C ALA A 11 -19.05 -14.81 -11.66
N LEU A 12 -19.70 -13.91 -12.41
CA LEU A 12 -19.19 -12.56 -12.64
C LEU A 12 -19.03 -11.78 -11.32
N LEU A 13 -20.04 -11.85 -10.44
CA LEU A 13 -20.00 -11.18 -9.13
C LEU A 13 -18.90 -11.74 -8.21
N LEU A 14 -18.63 -13.05 -8.28
CA LEU A 14 -17.53 -13.67 -7.55
C LEU A 14 -16.17 -13.14 -8.02
N VAL A 15 -15.97 -12.99 -9.33
CA VAL A 15 -14.74 -12.41 -9.88
C VAL A 15 -14.57 -10.97 -9.39
N VAL A 16 -15.62 -10.15 -9.49
CA VAL A 16 -15.62 -8.75 -9.00
C VAL A 16 -15.31 -8.69 -7.50
N ALA A 17 -15.96 -9.53 -6.70
CA ALA A 17 -15.74 -9.59 -5.26
C ALA A 17 -14.33 -10.04 -4.89
N PHE A 18 -13.76 -11.01 -5.64
CA PHE A 18 -12.39 -11.47 -5.45
C PHE A 18 -11.38 -10.35 -5.71
N PHE A 19 -11.53 -9.61 -6.82
CA PHE A 19 -10.69 -8.46 -7.11
C PHE A 19 -10.84 -7.38 -6.03
N TRP A 20 -12.07 -7.07 -5.64
CA TRP A 20 -12.35 -6.08 -4.60
C TRP A 20 -11.71 -6.42 -3.24
N LEU A 21 -11.77 -7.68 -2.82
CA LEU A 21 -11.13 -8.16 -1.59
C LEU A 21 -9.60 -8.06 -1.62
N ARG A 22 -9.00 -8.09 -2.81
CA ARG A 22 -7.56 -7.91 -3.01
C ARG A 22 -7.13 -6.45 -3.15
N VAL A 23 -8.06 -5.50 -3.18
CA VAL A 23 -7.71 -4.08 -3.18
C VAL A 23 -7.31 -3.63 -1.78
N GLU A 24 -6.17 -2.95 -1.71
CA GLU A 24 -5.67 -2.32 -0.48
C GLU A 24 -6.70 -1.36 0.12
N PRO A 25 -6.82 -1.26 1.45
CA PRO A 25 -7.78 -0.37 2.11
C PRO A 25 -7.64 1.09 1.66
N LYS A 26 -6.43 1.55 1.37
CA LYS A 26 -6.15 2.90 0.84
C LYS A 26 -6.78 3.16 -0.53
N HIS A 27 -6.88 2.12 -1.36
CA HIS A 27 -7.44 2.20 -2.71
C HIS A 27 -8.88 1.72 -2.81
N ARG A 28 -9.50 1.26 -1.70
CA ARG A 28 -10.90 0.81 -1.70
C ARG A 28 -11.88 1.88 -2.14
N ALA A 29 -11.64 3.16 -1.83
CA ALA A 29 -12.50 4.24 -2.29
C ALA A 29 -12.49 4.35 -3.83
N VAL A 30 -11.32 4.25 -4.44
CA VAL A 30 -11.15 4.28 -5.91
C VAL A 30 -11.73 3.02 -6.54
N ALA A 31 -11.48 1.85 -5.95
CA ALA A 31 -12.07 0.60 -6.43
C ALA A 31 -13.60 0.57 -6.29
N ASN A 32 -14.17 1.16 -5.23
CA ASN A 32 -15.62 1.31 -5.12
C ASN A 32 -16.16 2.15 -6.28
N TRP A 33 -15.52 3.29 -6.57
CA TRP A 33 -15.89 4.16 -7.68
C TRP A 33 -15.76 3.51 -9.06
N LEU A 34 -14.66 2.79 -9.30
CA LEU A 34 -14.36 2.24 -10.62
C LEU A 34 -14.98 0.87 -10.88
N LEU A 35 -15.24 0.09 -9.82
CA LEU A 35 -15.69 -1.30 -9.94
C LEU A 35 -17.07 -1.50 -9.31
N LEU A 36 -17.24 -1.16 -8.04
CA LEU A 36 -18.44 -1.54 -7.30
C LEU A 36 -19.68 -0.76 -7.76
N TYR A 37 -19.59 0.58 -7.82
CA TYR A 37 -20.68 1.43 -8.26
C TYR A 37 -21.14 1.17 -9.71
N PRO A 38 -20.25 1.08 -10.73
CA PRO A 38 -20.70 0.81 -12.09
C PRO A 38 -21.31 -0.59 -12.23
N VAL A 39 -20.78 -1.60 -11.54
CA VAL A 39 -21.39 -2.95 -11.52
C VAL A 39 -22.76 -2.92 -10.84
N ALA A 40 -22.91 -2.23 -9.70
CA ALA A 40 -24.18 -2.09 -9.01
C ALA A 40 -25.23 -1.35 -9.86
N LEU A 41 -24.83 -0.27 -10.54
CA LEU A 41 -25.70 0.47 -11.45
C LEU A 41 -26.12 -0.39 -12.65
N PHE A 42 -25.19 -1.14 -13.23
CA PHE A 42 -25.49 -2.04 -14.34
C PHE A 42 -26.49 -3.13 -13.93
N LEU A 43 -26.30 -3.76 -12.76
CA LEU A 43 -27.24 -4.73 -12.21
C LEU A 43 -28.61 -4.11 -11.93
N PHE A 44 -28.66 -2.88 -11.43
CA PHE A 44 -29.90 -2.17 -11.18
C PHE A 44 -30.66 -1.91 -12.48
N ILE A 45 -29.97 -1.38 -13.51
CA ILE A 45 -30.57 -1.12 -14.83
C ILE A 45 -31.04 -2.43 -15.47
N TYR A 46 -30.23 -3.49 -15.40
CA TYR A 46 -30.59 -4.81 -15.91
C TYR A 46 -31.82 -5.41 -15.19
N ALA A 47 -31.83 -5.37 -13.85
CA ALA A 47 -32.94 -5.85 -13.03
C ALA A 47 -34.22 -5.08 -13.34
N TRP A 48 -34.12 -3.76 -13.52
CA TRP A 48 -35.24 -2.91 -13.92
C TRP A 48 -35.75 -3.33 -15.30
N PHE A 49 -34.89 -3.34 -16.32
CA PHE A 49 -35.27 -3.52 -17.73
C PHE A 49 -35.90 -4.88 -18.01
N PHE A 50 -35.37 -5.93 -17.40
CA PHE A 50 -35.88 -7.29 -17.58
C PHE A 50 -36.85 -7.73 -16.47
N SER A 51 -37.17 -6.84 -15.51
CA SER A 51 -37.98 -7.16 -14.31
C SER A 51 -37.51 -8.40 -13.55
N GLN A 52 -36.19 -8.67 -13.55
CA GLN A 52 -35.58 -9.86 -12.94
C GLN A 52 -34.96 -9.59 -11.56
N TRP A 53 -35.64 -8.80 -10.73
CA TRP A 53 -35.17 -8.45 -9.38
C TRP A 53 -34.85 -9.66 -8.51
N LEU A 54 -35.67 -10.72 -8.57
CA LEU A 54 -35.45 -11.94 -7.82
C LEU A 54 -34.19 -12.69 -8.27
N THR A 55 -33.95 -12.79 -9.58
CA THR A 55 -32.76 -13.48 -10.12
C THR A 55 -31.48 -12.72 -9.77
N VAL A 56 -31.50 -11.39 -9.90
CA VAL A 56 -30.35 -10.54 -9.56
C VAL A 56 -30.09 -10.58 -8.05
N GLY A 57 -31.13 -10.44 -7.23
CA GLY A 57 -31.03 -10.54 -5.77
C GLY A 57 -30.50 -11.90 -5.31
N ALA A 58 -31.00 -13.00 -5.89
CA ALA A 58 -30.50 -14.35 -5.61
C ALA A 58 -29.03 -14.52 -5.99
N SER A 59 -28.61 -13.96 -7.14
CA SER A 59 -27.22 -14.04 -7.59
C SER A 59 -26.27 -13.27 -6.67
N VAL A 60 -26.67 -12.09 -6.20
CA VAL A 60 -25.92 -11.30 -5.21
C VAL A 60 -25.83 -12.04 -3.88
N ALA A 61 -26.93 -12.62 -3.40
CA ALA A 61 -26.95 -13.38 -2.15
C ALA A 61 -26.04 -14.61 -2.22
N VAL A 62 -26.11 -15.39 -3.31
CA VAL A 62 -25.25 -16.56 -3.53
C VAL A 62 -23.77 -16.14 -3.56
N ALA A 63 -23.43 -15.08 -4.30
CA ALA A 63 -22.05 -14.59 -4.36
C ALA A 63 -21.56 -14.14 -2.97
N ALA A 64 -22.39 -13.43 -2.21
CA ALA A 64 -22.05 -12.98 -0.86
C ALA A 64 -21.83 -14.15 0.11
N ILE A 65 -22.66 -15.19 0.05
CA ILE A 65 -22.49 -16.40 0.88
C ILE A 65 -21.17 -17.10 0.53
N ILE A 66 -20.90 -17.33 -0.75
CA ILE A 66 -19.68 -18.01 -1.19
C ILE A 66 -18.43 -17.23 -0.77
N VAL A 67 -18.42 -15.92 -1.01
CA VAL A 67 -17.32 -15.04 -0.62
C VAL A 67 -17.16 -14.98 0.89
N GLY A 68 -18.26 -14.89 1.65
CA GLY A 68 -18.24 -14.88 3.11
C GLY A 68 -17.69 -16.17 3.69
N VAL A 69 -18.11 -17.33 3.18
CA VAL A 69 -17.60 -18.64 3.59
C VAL A 69 -16.11 -18.76 3.24
N TRP A 70 -15.72 -18.42 2.01
CA TRP A 70 -14.32 -18.43 1.59
C TRP A 70 -13.46 -17.51 2.46
N TRP A 71 -13.95 -16.30 2.76
CA TRP A 71 -13.25 -15.35 3.62
C TRP A 71 -13.11 -15.87 5.05
N PHE A 72 -14.15 -16.48 5.60
CA PHE A 72 -14.11 -17.05 6.94
C PHE A 72 -13.09 -18.19 7.05
N VAL A 73 -13.06 -19.09 6.05
CA VAL A 73 -12.20 -20.28 6.05
C VAL A 73 -10.75 -19.96 5.67
N TYR A 74 -10.51 -19.16 4.63
CA TYR A 74 -9.18 -18.89 4.07
C TYR A 74 -8.76 -17.42 4.16
N GLY A 75 -9.69 -16.49 3.94
CA GLY A 75 -9.40 -15.05 3.92
C GLY A 75 -8.92 -14.49 5.25
N SER A 76 -9.42 -15.04 6.37
CA SER A 76 -9.05 -14.66 7.74
C SER A 76 -7.58 -14.95 8.08
N TYR A 77 -6.98 -15.93 7.40
CA TYR A 77 -5.57 -16.29 7.58
C TYR A 77 -4.63 -15.52 6.65
N LEU A 78 -5.15 -14.85 5.61
CA LEU A 78 -4.32 -14.10 4.68
C LEU A 78 -3.96 -12.74 5.30
N PRO A 79 -2.66 -12.38 5.39
CA PRO A 79 -2.27 -11.05 5.84
C PRO A 79 -2.90 -9.99 4.93
N SER A 80 -3.30 -8.87 5.53
CA SER A 80 -3.91 -7.78 4.78
C SER A 80 -2.98 -7.34 3.64
N PRO A 81 -3.50 -7.12 2.42
CA PRO A 81 -2.72 -6.55 1.33
C PRO A 81 -2.38 -5.10 1.72
N THR A 82 -1.23 -4.94 2.36
CA THR A 82 -0.65 -3.66 2.74
C THR A 82 0.58 -3.47 1.85
N SER A 83 0.71 -2.28 1.24
CA SER A 83 1.86 -1.88 0.43
C SER A 83 3.20 -2.05 1.14
N ASP A 84 3.20 -2.11 2.47
CA ASP A 84 4.38 -2.35 3.31
C ASP A 84 4.98 -3.76 3.14
N ASN A 85 4.22 -4.70 2.56
CA ASN A 85 4.69 -6.05 2.27
C ASN A 85 5.27 -6.18 0.84
N ILE A 86 5.31 -5.08 0.07
CA ILE A 86 6.18 -4.99 -1.10
C ILE A 86 7.58 -4.82 -0.54
N SER A 87 8.26 -5.96 -0.34
CA SER A 87 9.70 -5.99 -0.11
C SER A 87 10.39 -5.42 -1.35
N VAL A 88 10.52 -4.10 -1.41
CA VAL A 88 11.54 -3.46 -2.26
C VAL A 88 12.86 -4.02 -1.75
N TRP A 89 13.57 -4.76 -2.61
CA TRP A 89 14.82 -5.48 -2.36
C TRP A 89 15.97 -4.55 -1.91
N GLY A 90 15.82 -3.84 -0.78
CA GLY A 90 16.78 -2.86 -0.29
C GLY A 90 16.29 -1.92 0.81
N GLN A 91 15.01 -1.97 1.22
CA GLN A 91 14.54 -1.22 2.39
C GLN A 91 14.23 -2.16 3.56
N GLU A 92 15.29 -2.70 4.16
CA GLU A 92 15.20 -3.15 5.54
C GLU A 92 14.99 -1.92 6.43
N ALA A 93 13.71 -1.62 6.68
CA ALA A 93 13.15 -1.19 7.96
C ALA A 93 14.06 -0.44 8.96
N LYS A 94 14.79 0.62 8.56
CA LYS A 94 15.19 1.64 9.53
C LYS A 94 14.05 2.66 9.64
N LYS A 95 13.35 2.63 10.77
CA LYS A 95 12.36 3.64 11.16
C LYS A 95 12.98 5.04 10.93
N PRO A 96 12.24 6.02 10.36
CA PRO A 96 12.79 7.33 10.00
C PRO A 96 13.42 8.06 11.20
N ALA A 97 12.97 7.78 12.42
CA ALA A 97 13.57 8.31 13.65
C ALA A 97 15.01 7.83 13.90
N VAL A 98 15.37 6.61 13.49
CA VAL A 98 16.72 6.05 13.69
C VAL A 98 17.69 6.63 12.66
N VAL A 99 17.25 6.78 11.41
CA VAL A 99 18.06 7.41 10.35
C VAL A 99 18.31 8.89 10.65
N ALA A 100 17.31 9.60 11.17
CA ALA A 100 17.47 11.01 11.57
C ALA A 100 18.44 11.16 12.76
N ALA A 101 18.40 10.25 13.74
CA ALA A 101 19.31 10.26 14.88
C ALA A 101 20.76 9.93 14.50
N GLU A 102 20.96 8.91 13.63
CA GLU A 102 22.29 8.55 13.11
C GLU A 102 22.89 9.68 12.26
N ALA A 103 22.08 10.29 11.37
CA ALA A 103 22.54 11.42 10.56
C ALA A 103 22.90 12.66 11.41
N GLN A 104 22.17 12.93 12.49
CA GLN A 104 22.53 14.01 13.41
C GLN A 104 23.83 13.74 14.16
N ALA A 105 24.06 12.49 14.57
CA ALA A 105 25.33 12.09 15.22
C ALA A 105 26.53 12.20 14.26
N GLU A 106 26.37 11.81 12.99
CA GLU A 106 27.41 11.97 11.97
C GLU A 106 27.74 13.45 11.71
N VAL A 107 26.72 14.31 11.64
CA VAL A 107 26.93 15.76 11.46
C VAL A 107 27.69 16.38 12.65
N GLU A 108 27.43 15.93 13.87
CA GLU A 108 28.17 16.40 15.05
C GLU A 108 29.63 15.91 15.06
N GLN A 109 29.89 14.67 14.62
CA GLN A 109 31.26 14.15 14.49
C GLN A 109 32.05 14.94 13.45
N LEU A 110 31.47 15.14 12.25
CA LEU A 110 32.11 15.89 11.17
C LEU A 110 32.41 17.34 11.58
N LYS A 111 31.56 17.94 12.42
CA LYS A 111 31.80 19.30 12.93
C LYS A 111 33.00 19.35 13.89
N LYS A 112 33.20 18.33 14.73
CA LYS A 112 34.37 18.23 15.62
C LYS A 112 35.65 18.00 14.82
N GLU A 113 35.63 17.09 13.85
CA GLU A 113 36.79 16.85 12.97
C GLU A 113 37.20 18.11 12.21
N LYS A 114 36.23 18.89 11.70
CA LYS A 114 36.55 20.18 11.07
C LYS A 114 37.21 21.17 12.02
N GLU A 115 36.74 21.27 13.25
CA GLU A 115 37.30 22.19 14.24
C GLU A 115 38.73 21.80 14.64
N GLU A 116 39.02 20.50 14.70
CA GLU A 116 40.38 19.98 14.94
C GLU A 116 41.30 20.28 13.76
N LEU A 117 40.86 20.01 12.53
CA LEU A 117 41.63 20.30 11.32
C LEU A 117 41.89 21.80 11.13
N GLU A 118 40.95 22.68 11.49
CA GLU A 118 41.16 24.12 11.45
C GLU A 118 42.21 24.58 12.47
N LYS A 119 42.24 23.99 13.67
CA LYS A 119 43.28 24.26 14.67
C LYS A 119 44.65 23.77 14.22
N GLU A 120 44.72 22.61 13.57
CA GLU A 120 45.98 22.11 13.00
C GLU A 120 46.48 22.99 11.85
N LEU A 121 45.59 23.41 10.95
CA LEU A 121 45.93 24.36 9.87
C LEU A 121 46.41 25.71 10.42
N GLY A 122 45.80 26.21 11.51
CA GLY A 122 46.25 27.41 12.19
C GLY A 122 47.67 27.28 12.71
N LYS A 123 47.97 26.20 13.43
CA LYS A 123 49.31 25.92 13.96
C LYS A 123 50.36 25.78 12.86
N LEU A 124 50.04 25.07 11.78
CA LEU A 124 50.95 24.90 10.64
C LEU A 124 51.21 26.22 9.90
N LYS A 125 50.21 27.10 9.82
CA LYS A 125 50.40 28.45 9.27
C LYS A 125 51.30 29.31 10.15
N GLU A 126 51.09 29.31 11.47
CA GLU A 126 51.94 30.03 12.42
C GLU A 126 53.38 29.50 12.44
N GLU A 127 53.57 28.19 12.33
CA GLU A 127 54.88 27.56 12.25
C GLU A 127 55.61 27.92 10.95
N LYS A 128 54.88 27.96 9.82
CA LYS A 128 55.43 28.41 8.53
C LYS A 128 55.81 29.89 8.55
N GLU A 129 54.97 30.74 9.12
CA GLU A 129 55.20 32.19 9.19
C GLU A 129 56.42 32.54 10.06
N LYS A 130 56.64 31.81 11.18
CA LYS A 130 57.86 31.93 11.99
C LYS A 130 59.12 31.45 11.30
N LYS A 131 59.01 30.50 10.37
CA LYS A 131 60.15 29.95 9.62
C LYS A 131 60.57 30.84 8.44
N ASP A 132 59.64 31.63 7.89
CA ASP A 132 59.91 32.57 6.80
C ASP A 132 60.40 33.96 7.31
N THR A 133 60.31 34.25 8.62
CA THR A 133 60.76 35.53 9.23
C THR A 133 62.05 35.43 10.05
N GLY A 134 62.65 34.24 10.18
CA GLY A 134 63.95 34.01 10.85
C GLY A 134 65.02 33.63 9.86
#